data_AF-S7WSA1-F1
#
_entry.id   AF-S7WSA1-F1
#
_cell.length_a   1.000
_cell.length_b   1.000
_cell.length_c   1.000
_cell.angle_alpha   90.00
_cell.angle_beta   90.00
_cell.angle_gamma   90.00
#
_symmetry.space_group_name_H-M   'P 1'
#
loop_
_entity.id
_entity.type
_entity.pdbx_description
1 polymer ?
#
loop_
_entity_poly.entity_id
_entity_poly.type
_entity_poly.pdbx_seq_one_letter_code
_entity_poly.pdbx_strand_id
1 'polypeptide(L)'
;MALNVGQDFKKRWLNTPEAVRQTYQEDLARICDLLLPQTPIQTWVHHDEQAQRNSAQRIEKAYADLKAELIEQARIRKQLALEKALEEKRAAEAAYAAQLQADEERQFEQQTEHLAALRHHIDQEIADQTERYQVNPEQPSIDYAQAQHMVIKDEQIQSELESVRVRLELEAESMIEQAVTVFRAKLHAIAQDEIEYILKNSQFSDEE
;
A
#
# COMPACT_ATOMS: atom_id res chain seq x y z
N MET A 1 8.78 49.23 46.47
CA MET A 1 9.25 49.01 45.08
C MET A 1 9.03 47.55 44.75
N ALA A 2 8.11 47.23 43.83
CA ALA A 2 7.88 45.84 43.43
C ALA A 2 8.95 45.45 42.41
N LEU A 3 9.83 44.49 42.75
CA LEU A 3 10.77 43.89 41.81
C LEU A 3 9.96 43.24 40.68
N ASN A 4 10.05 43.81 39.48
CA ASN A 4 9.31 43.33 38.32
C ASN A 4 9.97 42.05 37.80
N VAL A 5 9.65 40.91 38.41
CA VAL A 5 10.21 39.59 38.10
C VAL A 5 9.65 38.97 36.80
N GLY A 6 8.81 39.70 36.06
CA GLY A 6 8.22 39.28 34.79
C GLY A 6 6.99 38.38 34.96
N GLN A 7 6.06 38.42 34.00
CA GLN A 7 4.76 37.74 34.11
C GLN A 7 4.85 36.20 34.21
N ASP A 8 5.95 35.61 33.73
CA ASP A 8 6.16 34.16 33.72
C ASP A 8 7.15 33.64 34.78
N PHE A 9 7.52 34.46 35.76
CA PHE A 9 8.46 34.04 36.81
C PHE A 9 8.05 32.74 37.48
N LYS A 10 6.78 32.62 37.89
CA LYS A 10 6.27 31.43 38.57
C LYS A 10 6.41 30.17 37.73
N LYS A 11 6.12 30.25 36.42
CA LYS A 11 6.24 29.11 35.50
C LYS A 11 7.69 28.75 35.24
N ARG A 12 8.54 29.74 34.96
CA ARG A 12 9.98 29.55 34.76
C ARG A 12 10.64 28.94 35.99
N TRP A 13 10.29 29.43 37.17
CA TRP A 13 10.78 28.91 38.45
C TRP A 13 10.31 27.47 38.70
N LEU A 14 9.04 27.16 38.41
CA LEU A 14 8.54 25.79 38.58
C LEU A 14 9.17 24.79 37.62
N ASN A 15 9.53 25.21 36.40
CA ASN A 15 10.18 24.39 35.38
C ASN A 15 11.71 24.29 35.53
N THR A 16 12.29 25.08 36.41
CA THR A 16 13.74 25.06 36.69
C THR A 16 14.11 23.78 37.45
N PRO A 17 15.27 23.16 37.18
CA PRO A 17 15.72 21.98 37.92
C PRO A 17 15.68 22.20 39.43
N GLU A 18 15.27 21.18 40.18
CA GLU A 18 15.14 21.32 41.63
C GLU A 18 16.46 21.67 42.31
N ALA A 19 17.57 21.11 41.83
CA ALA A 19 18.92 21.43 42.29
C ALA A 19 19.23 22.94 42.17
N VAL A 20 18.82 23.59 41.08
CA VAL A 20 19.00 25.04 40.88
C VAL A 20 18.15 25.84 41.86
N ARG A 21 16.92 25.39 42.15
CA ARG A 21 16.08 26.05 43.15
C ARG A 21 16.65 25.94 44.56
N GLN A 22 17.17 24.77 44.91
CA GLN A 22 17.81 24.53 46.19
C GLN A 22 19.10 25.37 46.34
N THR A 23 19.93 25.48 45.30
CA THR A 23 21.12 26.35 45.35
C THR A 23 20.74 27.82 45.55
N TYR A 24 19.69 28.31 44.88
CA TYR A 24 19.22 29.67 45.12
C TYR A 24 18.64 29.87 46.53
N GLN A 25 17.98 28.87 47.11
CA GLN A 25 17.52 28.93 48.51
C GLN A 25 18.69 28.93 49.50
N GLU A 26 19.71 28.09 49.26
CA GLU A 26 20.95 28.07 50.04
C GLU A 26 21.69 29.41 49.94
N ASP A 27 21.76 30.01 48.75
CA ASP A 27 22.38 31.31 48.51
C ASP A 27 21.63 32.43 49.26
N LEU A 28 20.29 32.39 49.27
CA LEU A 28 19.48 33.35 50.02
C LEU A 28 19.62 33.19 51.54
N ALA A 29 19.60 31.95 52.04
CA ALA A 29 19.79 31.66 53.46
C ALA A 29 21.18 32.13 53.93
N ARG A 30 22.21 31.90 53.11
CA ARG A 30 23.56 32.39 53.33
C ARG A 30 23.58 33.92 53.48
N ILE A 31 22.96 34.65 52.54
CA ILE A 31 22.90 36.12 52.59
C ILE A 31 22.19 36.61 53.87
N CYS A 32 21.18 35.89 54.35
CA CYS A 32 20.53 36.20 55.63
C CYS A 32 21.45 35.95 56.83
N ASP A 33 22.27 34.90 56.80
CA ASP A 33 23.26 34.60 57.85
C ASP A 33 24.41 35.63 57.88
N LEU A 34 24.69 36.32 56.76
CA LEU A 34 25.71 37.38 56.66
C LEU A 34 25.40 38.64 57.48
N LEU A 35 24.19 38.78 58.03
CA LEU A 35 23.79 39.91 58.88
C LEU A 35 24.25 39.76 60.35
N LEU A 36 25.05 38.75 60.67
CA LEU A 36 25.58 38.50 62.03
C LEU A 36 27.00 39.10 62.23
N PRO A 37 27.32 39.75 63.38
CA PRO A 37 28.33 40.83 63.41
C PRO A 37 29.80 40.44 63.61
N GLN A 38 30.21 39.17 63.54
CA GLN A 38 31.46 38.71 64.20
C GLN A 38 32.54 38.07 63.29
N THR A 39 32.41 38.09 61.96
CA THR A 39 33.44 37.52 61.06
C THR A 39 34.35 38.59 60.43
N PRO A 40 35.69 38.40 60.41
CA PRO A 40 36.59 39.32 59.71
C PRO A 40 36.29 39.34 58.21
N ILE A 41 36.25 40.54 57.63
CA ILE A 41 35.76 40.81 56.27
C ILE A 41 36.55 40.02 55.21
N GLN A 42 37.87 39.88 55.36
CA GLN A 42 38.71 39.23 54.34
C GLN A 42 38.44 37.72 54.19
N THR A 43 38.29 37.00 55.29
CA THR A 43 37.91 35.58 55.28
C THR A 43 36.50 35.37 54.74
N TRP A 44 35.61 36.33 54.97
CA TRP A 44 34.26 36.32 54.43
C TRP A 44 34.25 36.46 52.91
N VAL A 45 34.98 37.43 52.35
CA VAL A 45 35.07 37.63 50.88
C VAL A 45 35.53 36.34 50.20
N HIS A 46 36.56 35.71 50.72
CA HIS A 46 37.10 34.48 50.15
C HIS A 46 36.10 33.31 50.23
N HIS A 47 35.41 33.14 51.35
CA HIS A 47 34.40 32.09 51.50
C HIS A 47 33.18 32.33 50.59
N ASP A 48 32.76 33.59 50.44
CA ASP A 48 31.65 33.94 49.56
C ASP A 48 32.00 33.71 48.09
N GLU A 49 33.21 34.09 47.64
CA GLU A 49 33.69 33.78 46.29
C GLU A 49 33.70 32.27 46.01
N GLN A 50 34.15 31.46 46.96
CA GLN A 50 34.14 29.99 46.82
C GLN A 50 32.71 29.45 46.75
N ALA A 51 31.82 29.92 47.61
CA ALA A 51 30.44 29.45 47.64
C ALA A 51 29.64 29.92 46.41
N GLN A 52 29.91 31.11 45.86
CA GLN A 52 29.38 31.56 44.58
C GLN A 52 29.87 30.70 43.41
N ARG A 53 31.16 30.34 43.38
CA ARG A 53 31.70 29.41 42.37
C ARG A 53 31.03 28.05 42.44
N ASN A 54 30.84 27.52 43.65
CA ASN A 54 30.18 26.23 43.86
C ASN A 54 28.70 26.27 43.44
N SER A 55 27.98 27.35 43.77
CA SER A 55 26.60 27.59 43.31
C SER A 55 26.54 27.62 41.78
N ALA A 56 27.38 28.41 41.11
CA ALA A 56 27.44 28.50 39.66
C ALA A 56 27.69 27.13 39.00
N GLN A 57 28.65 26.35 39.53
CA GLN A 57 28.93 25.01 39.02
C GLN A 57 27.75 24.04 39.21
N ARG A 58 27.07 24.10 40.37
CA ARG A 58 25.89 23.25 40.62
C ARG A 58 24.74 23.62 39.66
N ILE A 59 24.55 24.92 39.42
CA ILE A 59 23.54 25.40 38.49
C ILE A 59 23.84 24.93 37.07
N GLU A 60 25.09 25.10 36.61
CA GLU A 60 25.52 24.68 35.29
C GLU A 60 25.35 23.17 35.08
N LYS A 61 25.77 22.35 36.06
CA LYS A 61 25.60 20.89 36.03
C LYS A 61 24.12 20.51 35.93
N ALA A 62 23.27 21.07 36.78
CA ALA A 62 21.84 20.77 36.78
C ALA A 62 21.15 21.10 35.44
N TYR A 63 21.57 22.18 34.77
CA TYR A 63 21.06 22.50 33.43
C TYR A 63 21.65 21.60 32.34
N ALA A 64 22.92 21.21 32.44
CA ALA A 64 23.52 20.23 31.55
C ALA A 64 22.81 18.86 31.64
N ASP A 65 22.51 18.41 32.86
CA ASP A 65 21.81 17.15 33.11
C ASP A 65 20.37 17.20 32.56
N LEU A 66 19.61 18.26 32.87
CA LEU A 66 18.26 18.44 32.31
C LEU A 66 18.27 18.45 30.78
N LYS A 67 19.25 19.10 30.16
CA LYS A 67 19.39 19.12 28.70
C LYS A 67 19.68 17.72 28.15
N ALA A 68 20.54 16.95 28.82
CA ALA A 68 20.85 15.58 28.43
C ALA A 68 19.60 14.68 28.52
N GLU A 69 18.84 14.77 29.60
CA GLU A 69 17.58 14.04 29.77
C GLU A 69 16.57 14.36 28.66
N LEU A 70 16.40 15.65 28.32
CA LEU A 70 15.49 16.06 27.25
C LEU A 70 15.91 15.50 25.88
N ILE A 71 17.21 15.44 25.61
CA ILE A 71 17.75 14.86 24.38
C ILE A 71 17.49 13.35 24.34
N GLU A 72 17.76 12.63 25.43
CA GLU A 72 17.51 11.19 25.50
C GLU A 72 16.02 10.87 25.40
N GLN A 73 15.15 11.62 26.07
CA GLN A 73 13.71 11.47 25.92
C GLN A 73 13.25 11.69 24.47
N ALA A 74 13.79 12.71 23.79
CA ALA A 74 13.48 12.96 22.39
C ALA A 74 13.96 11.82 21.49
N ARG A 75 15.13 11.23 21.80
CA ARG A 75 15.67 10.07 21.09
C ARG A 75 14.78 8.84 21.28
N ILE A 76 14.38 8.53 22.51
CA ILE A 76 13.49 7.41 22.85
C ILE A 76 12.15 7.57 22.14
N ARG A 77 11.54 8.77 22.17
CA ARG A 77 10.28 9.03 21.47
C ARG A 77 10.39 8.78 19.97
N LYS A 78 11.50 9.19 19.35
CA LYS A 78 11.75 8.90 17.93
C LYS A 78 11.90 7.41 17.67
N GLN A 79 12.63 6.68 18.53
CA GLN A 79 12.78 5.23 18.40
C GLN A 79 11.44 4.51 18.50
N LEU A 80 10.64 4.81 19.52
CA LEU A 80 9.31 4.22 19.69
C LEU A 80 8.37 4.53 18.52
N ALA A 81 8.42 5.75 17.99
CA ALA A 81 7.63 6.12 16.82
C ALA A 81 8.04 5.32 15.57
N LEU A 82 9.34 5.10 15.37
CA LEU A 82 9.85 4.28 14.27
C LEU A 82 9.50 2.80 14.44
N GLU A 83 9.60 2.26 15.65
CA GLU A 83 9.20 0.87 15.96
C GLU A 83 7.72 0.66 15.66
N LYS A 84 6.86 1.58 16.13
CA LYS A 84 5.43 1.53 15.86
C LYS A 84 5.13 1.61 14.36
N ALA A 85 5.78 2.52 13.64
CA ALA A 85 5.61 2.64 12.19
C ALA A 85 6.08 1.39 11.43
N LEU A 86 7.15 0.73 11.88
CA LEU A 86 7.61 -0.54 11.31
C LEU A 86 6.63 -1.68 11.60
N GLU A 87 6.08 -1.74 12.80
CA GLU A 87 5.09 -2.73 13.20
C GLU A 87 3.79 -2.59 12.39
N GLU A 88 3.32 -1.35 12.20
CA GLU A 88 2.18 -1.05 11.33
C GLU A 88 2.44 -1.46 9.87
N LYS A 89 3.64 -1.21 9.34
CA LYS A 89 4.02 -1.67 7.98
C LYS A 89 4.03 -3.19 7.86
N ARG A 90 4.64 -3.89 8.82
CA ARG A 90 4.66 -5.37 8.83
C ARG A 90 3.25 -5.93 8.94
N ALA A 91 2.38 -5.33 9.74
CA ALA A 91 0.98 -5.74 9.85
C ALA A 91 0.22 -5.53 8.54
N ALA A 92 0.43 -4.41 7.86
CA ALA A 92 -0.16 -4.14 6.55
C ALA A 92 0.33 -5.13 5.48
N GLU A 93 1.63 -5.41 5.43
CA GLU A 93 2.23 -6.40 4.53
C GLU A 93 1.68 -7.81 4.79
N ALA A 94 1.56 -8.21 6.06
CA ALA A 94 0.98 -9.51 6.43
C ALA A 94 -0.50 -9.61 6.05
N ALA A 95 -1.28 -8.54 6.24
CA ALA A 95 -2.68 -8.51 5.84
C ALA A 95 -2.83 -8.60 4.32
N TYR A 96 -1.99 -7.89 3.55
CA TYR A 96 -1.99 -7.95 2.10
C TYR A 96 -1.58 -9.35 1.60
N ALA A 97 -0.54 -9.95 2.17
CA ALA A 97 -0.13 -11.31 1.82
C ALA A 97 -1.23 -12.34 2.11
N ALA A 98 -1.93 -12.22 3.24
CA ALA A 98 -3.04 -13.10 3.57
C ALA A 98 -4.23 -12.93 2.61
N GLN A 99 -4.54 -11.70 2.17
CA GLN A 99 -5.56 -11.46 1.15
C GLN A 99 -5.17 -12.09 -0.19
N LEU A 100 -3.93 -11.90 -0.62
CA LEU A 100 -3.44 -12.48 -1.87
C LEU A 100 -3.53 -14.01 -1.85
N GLN A 101 -3.10 -14.65 -0.75
CA GLN A 101 -3.20 -16.10 -0.59
C GLN A 101 -4.66 -16.58 -0.64
N ALA A 102 -5.57 -15.89 0.03
CA ALA A 102 -6.99 -16.25 0.00
C ALA A 102 -7.60 -16.10 -1.41
N ASP A 103 -7.18 -15.09 -2.17
CA ASP A 103 -7.64 -14.90 -3.55
C ASP A 103 -7.04 -15.94 -4.50
N GLU A 104 -5.77 -16.32 -4.30
CA GLU A 104 -5.11 -17.42 -5.04
C GLU A 104 -5.82 -18.76 -4.79
N GLU A 105 -6.17 -19.07 -3.53
CA GLU A 105 -6.92 -20.27 -3.17
C GLU A 105 -8.29 -20.30 -3.89
N ARG A 106 -9.04 -19.20 -3.87
CA ARG A 106 -10.33 -19.10 -4.59
C ARG A 106 -10.18 -19.29 -6.09
N GLN A 107 -9.16 -18.67 -6.69
CA GLN A 107 -8.90 -18.82 -8.12
C GLN A 107 -8.55 -20.27 -8.46
N PHE A 108 -7.76 -20.93 -7.63
CA PHE A 108 -7.42 -22.32 -7.80
C PHE A 108 -8.67 -23.21 -7.68
N GLU A 109 -9.52 -23.00 -6.68
CA GLU A 109 -10.79 -23.72 -6.54
C GLU A 109 -11.66 -23.57 -7.80
N GLN A 110 -11.86 -22.33 -8.27
CA GLN A 110 -12.61 -22.07 -9.51
C GLN A 110 -12.01 -22.76 -10.73
N GLN A 111 -10.68 -22.76 -10.86
CA GLN A 111 -10.00 -23.47 -11.96
C GLN A 111 -10.21 -24.97 -11.85
N THR A 112 -10.16 -25.56 -10.65
CA THR A 112 -10.39 -26.99 -10.46
C THR A 112 -11.83 -27.39 -10.77
N GLU A 113 -12.81 -26.58 -10.38
CA GLU A 113 -14.22 -26.79 -10.72
C GLU A 113 -14.44 -26.69 -12.23
N HIS A 114 -13.83 -25.69 -12.88
CA HIS A 114 -13.92 -25.53 -14.33
C HIS A 114 -13.30 -26.72 -15.08
N LEU A 115 -12.12 -27.19 -14.64
CA LEU A 115 -11.47 -28.37 -15.20
C LEU A 115 -12.31 -29.64 -15.00
N ALA A 116 -12.95 -29.79 -13.84
CA ALA A 116 -13.86 -30.91 -13.57
C ALA A 116 -15.10 -30.87 -14.49
N ALA A 117 -15.69 -29.69 -14.68
CA ALA A 117 -16.81 -29.49 -15.60
C ALA A 117 -16.42 -29.79 -17.06
N LEU A 118 -15.25 -29.32 -17.51
CA LEU A 118 -14.72 -29.61 -18.85
C LEU A 118 -14.49 -31.10 -19.05
N ARG A 119 -13.91 -31.77 -18.04
CA ARG A 119 -13.73 -33.23 -18.08
C ARG A 119 -15.06 -33.95 -18.23
N HIS A 120 -16.07 -33.56 -17.45
CA HIS A 120 -17.39 -34.16 -17.56
C HIS A 120 -18.02 -33.94 -18.94
N HIS A 121 -17.84 -32.75 -19.51
CA HIS A 121 -18.33 -32.44 -20.86
C HIS A 121 -17.63 -33.31 -21.93
N ILE A 122 -16.31 -33.45 -21.86
CA ILE A 122 -15.55 -34.33 -22.75
C ILE A 122 -15.98 -35.79 -22.60
N ASP A 123 -16.18 -36.27 -21.37
CA ASP A 123 -16.62 -37.64 -21.12
C ASP A 123 -18.02 -37.90 -21.73
N GLN A 124 -18.93 -36.92 -21.66
CA GLN A 124 -20.22 -36.98 -22.33
C GLN A 124 -20.08 -37.00 -23.86
N GLU A 125 -19.27 -36.11 -24.43
CA GLU A 125 -19.02 -36.09 -25.88
C GLU A 125 -18.41 -37.41 -26.37
N ILE A 126 -17.48 -38.00 -25.61
CA ILE A 126 -16.92 -39.31 -25.93
C ILE A 126 -18.00 -40.38 -25.93
N ALA A 127 -18.89 -40.39 -24.93
CA ALA A 127 -19.99 -41.34 -24.85
C ALA A 127 -20.94 -41.20 -26.06
N ASP A 128 -21.39 -39.97 -26.36
CA ASP A 128 -22.26 -39.66 -27.49
C ASP A 128 -21.63 -40.04 -28.84
N GLN A 129 -20.33 -39.78 -29.03
CA GLN A 129 -19.62 -40.17 -30.25
C GLN A 129 -19.45 -41.69 -30.34
N THR A 130 -19.13 -42.35 -29.22
CA THR A 130 -18.96 -43.82 -29.19
C THR A 130 -20.29 -44.53 -29.50
N GLU A 131 -21.42 -44.01 -29.02
CA GLU A 131 -22.75 -44.56 -29.36
C GLU A 131 -23.09 -44.46 -30.84
N ARG A 132 -22.62 -43.42 -31.53
CA ARG A 132 -22.78 -43.30 -33.00
C ARG A 132 -22.00 -44.36 -33.76
N TYR A 133 -20.87 -44.83 -33.21
CA TYR A 133 -20.09 -45.90 -33.79
C TYR A 133 -20.56 -47.26 -33.27
N GLN A 134 -21.55 -47.83 -33.95
CA GLN A 134 -21.85 -49.25 -33.79
C GLN A 134 -20.76 -50.09 -34.49
N VAL A 135 -20.47 -51.28 -33.96
CA VAL A 135 -19.65 -52.27 -34.67
C VAL A 135 -20.26 -52.46 -36.04
N ASN A 136 -19.46 -52.21 -37.09
CA ASN A 136 -19.92 -52.40 -38.47
C ASN A 136 -20.51 -53.81 -38.57
N PRO A 137 -21.78 -53.98 -38.96
CA PRO A 137 -22.31 -55.33 -39.17
C PRO A 137 -21.36 -56.04 -40.11
N GLU A 138 -21.03 -57.31 -39.80
CA GLU A 138 -20.23 -58.20 -40.64
C GLU A 138 -20.99 -58.44 -41.96
N GLN A 139 -21.05 -57.41 -42.81
CA GLN A 139 -21.56 -57.49 -44.17
C GLN A 139 -20.41 -58.03 -45.02
N PRO A 140 -20.71 -58.95 -45.96
CA PRO A 140 -19.71 -59.41 -46.90
C PRO A 140 -19.12 -58.21 -47.63
N SER A 141 -17.79 -58.18 -47.71
CA SER A 141 -16.98 -57.14 -48.36
C SER A 141 -17.66 -56.59 -49.63
N ILE A 142 -18.04 -55.31 -49.61
CA ILE A 142 -18.59 -54.61 -50.77
C ILE A 142 -17.46 -54.49 -51.80
N ASP A 143 -17.68 -55.05 -52.99
CA ASP A 143 -16.75 -54.97 -54.10
C ASP A 143 -16.84 -53.58 -54.76
N TYR A 144 -15.84 -52.73 -54.54
CA TYR A 144 -15.75 -51.37 -55.09
C TYR A 144 -15.57 -51.34 -56.62
N ALA A 145 -15.50 -52.49 -57.29
CA ALA A 145 -15.42 -52.60 -58.74
C ALA A 145 -16.65 -52.03 -59.49
N GLN A 146 -17.78 -51.78 -58.81
CA GLN A 146 -18.99 -51.19 -59.40
C GLN A 146 -19.14 -49.67 -59.16
N ALA A 147 -18.07 -48.94 -58.88
CA ALA A 147 -18.06 -47.47 -58.75
C ALA A 147 -18.34 -46.69 -60.06
N GLN A 148 -18.91 -47.32 -61.10
CA GLN A 148 -19.14 -46.70 -62.41
C GLN A 148 -20.47 -45.92 -62.52
N HIS A 149 -21.31 -45.87 -61.48
CA HIS A 149 -22.63 -45.22 -61.55
C HIS A 149 -22.84 -44.01 -60.62
N MET A 150 -21.78 -43.44 -60.05
CA MET A 150 -21.85 -42.10 -59.44
C MET A 150 -21.07 -41.10 -60.29
N VAL A 151 -21.64 -40.76 -61.45
CA VAL A 151 -21.21 -39.57 -62.21
C VAL A 151 -21.83 -38.37 -61.52
N ILE A 152 -21.10 -37.79 -60.57
CA ILE A 152 -21.41 -36.46 -60.04
C ILE A 152 -21.23 -35.49 -61.21
N LYS A 153 -22.30 -34.79 -61.59
CA LYS A 153 -22.23 -33.83 -62.70
C LYS A 153 -21.42 -32.62 -62.24
N ASP A 154 -20.43 -32.21 -63.03
CA ASP A 154 -19.56 -31.05 -62.73
C ASP A 154 -20.36 -29.77 -62.41
N GLU A 155 -21.54 -29.60 -63.01
CA GLU A 155 -22.45 -28.48 -62.72
C GLU A 155 -22.92 -28.43 -61.25
N GLN A 156 -23.15 -29.59 -60.62
CA GLN A 156 -23.51 -29.64 -59.20
C GLN A 156 -22.33 -29.23 -58.32
N ILE A 157 -21.12 -29.69 -58.64
CA ILE A 157 -19.91 -29.32 -57.89
C ILE A 157 -19.65 -27.81 -58.00
N GLN A 158 -19.83 -27.23 -59.20
CA GLN A 158 -19.67 -25.79 -59.41
C GLN A 158 -20.72 -24.98 -58.62
N SER A 159 -21.99 -25.41 -58.61
CA SER A 159 -23.05 -24.73 -57.86
C SER A 159 -22.84 -24.77 -56.35
N GLU A 160 -22.37 -25.91 -55.81
CA GLU A 160 -22.05 -26.04 -54.39
C GLU A 160 -20.84 -25.18 -54.03
N LEU A 161 -19.81 -25.13 -54.88
CA LEU A 161 -18.61 -24.31 -54.66
C LEU A 161 -18.92 -22.80 -54.73
N GLU A 162 -19.79 -22.38 -55.63
CA GLU A 162 -20.30 -21.00 -55.66
C GLU A 162 -21.13 -20.67 -54.41
N SER A 163 -21.95 -21.61 -53.93
CA SER A 163 -22.73 -21.41 -52.69
C SER A 163 -21.84 -21.28 -51.45
N VAL A 164 -20.78 -22.09 -51.37
CA VAL A 164 -19.78 -22.04 -50.28
C VAL A 164 -18.99 -20.74 -50.37
N ARG A 165 -18.60 -20.32 -51.58
CA ARG A 165 -17.91 -19.06 -51.80
C ARG A 165 -18.75 -17.87 -51.30
N VAL A 166 -20.02 -17.78 -51.70
CA VAL A 166 -20.92 -16.70 -51.26
C VAL A 166 -21.10 -16.71 -49.74
N ARG A 167 -21.22 -17.89 -49.13
CA ARG A 167 -21.31 -18.01 -47.66
C ARG A 167 -20.05 -17.50 -46.97
N LEU A 168 -18.86 -17.85 -47.48
CA LEU A 168 -17.58 -17.40 -46.94
C LEU A 168 -17.38 -15.90 -47.14
N GLU A 169 -17.79 -15.35 -48.29
CA GLU A 169 -17.75 -13.90 -48.54
C GLU A 169 -18.65 -13.16 -47.54
N LEU A 170 -19.88 -13.64 -47.31
CA LEU A 170 -20.80 -13.06 -46.33
C LEU A 170 -20.32 -13.21 -44.88
N GLU A 171 -19.73 -14.36 -44.53
CA GLU A 171 -19.17 -14.60 -43.22
C GLU A 171 -17.98 -13.66 -42.95
N ALA A 172 -17.10 -13.48 -43.96
CA ALA A 172 -15.99 -12.55 -43.87
C ALA A 172 -16.47 -11.09 -43.74
N GLU A 173 -17.47 -10.67 -44.52
CA GLU A 173 -18.08 -9.33 -44.37
C GLU A 173 -18.67 -9.13 -42.97
N SER A 174 -19.39 -10.11 -42.43
CA SER A 174 -19.94 -10.06 -41.07
C SER A 174 -18.84 -9.97 -40.01
N MET A 175 -17.76 -10.74 -40.14
CA MET A 175 -16.61 -10.64 -39.22
C MET A 175 -15.93 -9.27 -39.30
N ILE A 176 -15.79 -8.69 -40.49
CA ILE A 176 -15.22 -7.36 -40.67
C ILE A 176 -16.10 -6.30 -40.00
N GLU A 177 -17.42 -6.36 -40.17
CA GLU A 177 -18.35 -5.44 -39.50
C GLU A 177 -18.28 -5.55 -37.97
N GLN A 178 -18.24 -6.78 -37.44
CA GLN A 178 -18.06 -7.00 -36.01
C GLN A 178 -16.71 -6.45 -35.50
N ALA A 179 -15.62 -6.66 -36.24
CA ALA A 179 -14.31 -6.11 -35.88
C ALA A 179 -14.30 -4.58 -35.88
N VAL A 180 -14.92 -3.94 -36.88
CA VAL A 180 -15.02 -2.47 -36.98
C VAL A 180 -15.87 -1.89 -35.86
N THR A 181 -16.99 -2.52 -35.50
CA THR A 181 -17.86 -2.07 -34.41
C THR A 181 -17.15 -2.17 -33.06
N VAL A 182 -16.46 -3.28 -32.78
CA VAL A 182 -15.64 -3.45 -31.57
C VAL A 182 -14.49 -2.43 -31.54
N PHE A 183 -13.81 -2.20 -32.66
CA PHE A 183 -12.73 -1.22 -32.75
C PHE A 183 -13.23 0.21 -32.47
N ARG A 184 -14.37 0.61 -33.04
CA ARG A 184 -15.00 1.90 -32.75
C ARG A 184 -15.37 2.04 -31.28
N ALA A 185 -15.95 1.00 -30.68
CA ALA A 185 -16.28 1.00 -29.26
C ALA A 185 -15.04 1.19 -28.38
N LYS A 186 -13.94 0.49 -28.69
CA LYS A 186 -12.65 0.65 -27.99
C LYS A 186 -12.07 2.06 -28.16
N LEU A 187 -12.11 2.62 -29.36
CA LEU A 187 -11.65 3.99 -29.59
C LEU A 187 -12.48 5.01 -28.81
N HIS A 188 -13.80 4.85 -28.77
CA HIS A 188 -14.67 5.71 -27.97
C HIS A 188 -14.39 5.58 -26.48
N ALA A 189 -14.18 4.37 -25.96
CA ALA A 189 -13.82 4.15 -24.57
C ALA A 189 -12.48 4.80 -24.21
N ILE A 190 -11.42 4.58 -25.02
CA ILE A 190 -10.10 5.19 -24.79
C ILE A 190 -10.18 6.72 -24.87
N ALA A 191 -10.94 7.27 -25.82
CA ALA A 191 -11.12 8.72 -25.91
C ALA A 191 -11.88 9.28 -24.70
N GLN A 192 -12.87 8.57 -24.17
CA GLN A 192 -13.57 8.96 -22.95
C GLN A 192 -12.66 8.91 -21.72
N ASP A 193 -11.89 7.83 -21.58
CA ASP A 193 -10.91 7.68 -20.49
C ASP A 193 -9.87 8.81 -20.52
N GLU A 194 -9.38 9.17 -21.72
CA GLU A 194 -8.44 10.27 -21.89
C GLU A 194 -9.08 11.63 -21.57
N ILE A 195 -10.33 11.88 -22.00
CA ILE A 195 -11.07 13.08 -21.62
C ILE A 195 -11.25 13.15 -20.10
N GLU A 196 -11.64 12.05 -19.45
CA GLU A 196 -11.78 11.99 -18.00
C GLU A 196 -10.45 12.23 -17.28
N TYR A 197 -9.36 11.65 -17.79
CA TYR A 197 -8.02 11.84 -17.25
C TYR A 197 -7.57 13.30 -17.35
N ILE A 198 -7.79 13.93 -18.51
CA ILE A 198 -7.50 15.35 -18.73
C ILE A 198 -8.36 16.21 -17.82
N LEU A 199 -9.66 15.94 -17.67
CA LEU A 199 -10.55 16.69 -16.78
C LEU A 199 -10.14 16.58 -15.31
N LYS A 200 -9.75 15.39 -14.84
CA LYS A 200 -9.26 15.17 -13.47
C LYS A 200 -7.93 15.88 -13.18
N ASN A 201 -7.08 16.06 -14.19
CA ASN A 201 -5.74 16.65 -14.04
C ASN A 201 -5.62 18.09 -14.59
N SER A 202 -6.71 18.68 -15.07
CA SER A 202 -6.74 20.07 -15.53
C SER A 202 -7.10 21.00 -14.37
N GLN A 203 -6.49 22.19 -14.34
CA GLN A 203 -6.67 23.22 -13.29
C GLN A 203 -8.10 23.77 -13.14
N PHE A 204 -9.09 23.22 -13.84
CA PHE A 204 -10.50 23.59 -13.73
C PHE A 204 -11.20 23.05 -12.47
N SER A 205 -10.57 22.15 -11.69
CA SER A 205 -11.13 21.67 -10.41
C SER A 205 -10.68 22.45 -9.17
N ASP A 206 -9.77 23.43 -9.32
CA ASP A 206 -9.21 24.21 -8.20
C ASP A 206 -9.78 25.65 -8.10
N GLU A 207 -10.84 26.01 -8.83
CA GLU A 207 -11.42 27.37 -8.85
C GLU A 207 -12.89 27.49 -8.34
N GLU A 208 -13.36 26.61 -7.45
CA GLU A 208 -14.50 26.90 -6.54
C GLU A 208 -14.05 26.99 -5.08
#